data_AF-A0A2E3F2K0-F1
#
_entry.id   AF-A0A2E3F2K0-F1
#
_cell.length_a   1.000
_cell.length_b   1.000
_cell.length_c   1.000
_cell.angle_alpha   90.00
_cell.angle_beta   90.00
_cell.angle_gamma   90.00
#
_symmetry.space_group_name_H-M   'P 1'
#
loop_
_entity.id
_entity.type
_entity.pdbx_description
1 polymer ?
#
loop_
_entity_poly.entity_id
_entity_poly.type
_entity_poly.pdbx_seq_one_letter_code
_entity_poly.pdbx_strand_id
1 'polypeptide(L)'
;MTKFKIHLLLVALITLISCTEPENKVTITVTATAYNAVEYQTKKGNPGLAAWGDQLEPGEKAIAVSRDLINLGLDHNEEVEIDGLEGTYIVKDKMNRRWEKKIDIYMGLDEEAAKEWGKKTVAITFNKINRPNDQFSSK
;
A
#
# COMPACT_ATOMS: atom_id res chain seq x y z
N MET A 1 -56.70 -46.34 -10.24
CA MET A 1 -55.70 -45.96 -11.26
C MET A 1 -54.58 -45.20 -10.57
N THR A 2 -53.40 -45.79 -10.55
CA THR A 2 -52.14 -45.13 -10.19
C THR A 2 -51.83 -43.99 -11.16
N LYS A 3 -51.17 -42.92 -10.71
CA LYS A 3 -49.80 -42.54 -11.13
C LYS A 3 -49.41 -41.11 -10.70
N PHE A 4 -48.22 -41.06 -10.08
CA PHE A 4 -47.15 -40.05 -10.18
C PHE A 4 -47.30 -38.64 -9.59
N LYS A 5 -46.63 -38.50 -8.43
CA LYS A 5 -45.87 -37.33 -7.93
C LYS A 5 -45.00 -36.72 -9.04
N ILE A 6 -44.77 -35.40 -9.02
CA ILE A 6 -43.47 -34.66 -9.11
C ILE A 6 -43.80 -33.14 -9.12
N HIS A 7 -42.89 -32.34 -8.54
CA HIS A 7 -42.72 -30.88 -8.57
C HIS A 7 -43.19 -30.21 -7.27
N LEU A 8 -42.36 -29.50 -6.52
CA LEU A 8 -41.17 -28.75 -6.90
C LEU A 8 -40.23 -28.70 -5.68
N LEU A 9 -39.05 -29.30 -5.81
CA LEU A 9 -37.96 -29.15 -4.85
C LEU A 9 -37.39 -27.74 -5.07
N LEU A 10 -37.91 -26.73 -4.36
CA LEU A 10 -37.34 -25.38 -4.43
C LEU A 10 -36.04 -25.38 -3.61
N VAL A 11 -34.96 -25.61 -4.33
CA VAL A 11 -33.57 -25.57 -3.89
C VAL A 11 -33.32 -24.29 -3.08
N ALA A 12 -32.87 -24.47 -1.83
CA ALA A 12 -32.29 -23.41 -1.04
C ALA A 12 -31.05 -22.89 -1.78
N LEU A 13 -31.19 -21.75 -2.45
CA LEU A 13 -30.07 -21.04 -3.07
C LEU A 13 -29.26 -20.40 -1.94
N ILE A 14 -28.41 -21.20 -1.31
CA ILE A 14 -27.32 -20.73 -0.47
C ILE A 14 -26.37 -20.01 -1.42
N THR A 15 -26.55 -18.70 -1.58
CA THR A 15 -25.52 -17.86 -2.19
C THR A 15 -24.38 -17.76 -1.19
N LEU A 16 -23.45 -18.72 -1.26
CA LEU A 16 -22.11 -18.56 -0.73
C LEU A 16 -21.50 -17.39 -1.50
N ILE A 17 -21.56 -16.20 -0.91
CA ILE A 17 -20.70 -15.09 -1.31
C ILE A 17 -19.29 -15.55 -0.93
N SER A 18 -18.63 -16.23 -1.87
CA SER A 18 -17.22 -16.53 -1.77
C SER A 18 -16.50 -15.19 -1.84
N CYS A 19 -15.99 -14.73 -0.71
CA CYS A 19 -15.04 -13.63 -0.66
C CYS A 19 -13.76 -14.16 -1.30
N THR A 20 -13.59 -13.97 -2.60
CA THR A 20 -12.34 -14.28 -3.29
C THR A 20 -11.32 -13.23 -2.83
N GLU A 21 -10.44 -13.61 -1.90
CA GLU A 21 -9.22 -12.83 -1.67
C GLU A 21 -8.45 -12.74 -2.99
N PRO A 22 -7.86 -11.58 -3.32
CA PRO A 22 -7.08 -11.44 -4.54
C PRO A 22 -5.95 -12.48 -4.50
N GLU A 23 -5.92 -13.39 -5.50
CA GLU A 23 -4.98 -14.52 -5.59
C GLU A 23 -3.49 -14.13 -5.60
N ASN A 24 -3.15 -12.84 -5.48
CA ASN A 24 -1.80 -12.30 -5.56
C ASN A 24 -1.41 -11.42 -4.35
N LYS A 25 -2.01 -11.60 -3.16
CA LYS A 25 -1.55 -10.89 -1.95
C LYS A 25 -0.16 -11.40 -1.54
N VAL A 26 0.77 -10.49 -1.28
CA VAL A 26 2.15 -10.80 -0.86
C VAL A 26 2.44 -10.09 0.46
N THR A 27 3.00 -10.82 1.42
CA THR A 27 3.52 -10.27 2.67
C THR A 27 5.04 -10.38 2.69
N ILE A 28 5.72 -9.28 2.96
CA ILE A 28 7.19 -9.24 3.09
C ILE A 28 7.62 -8.43 4.30
N THR A 29 8.79 -8.75 4.82
CA THR A 29 9.44 -8.00 5.89
C THR A 29 10.33 -6.91 5.30
N VAL A 30 10.14 -5.68 5.75
CA VAL A 30 10.88 -4.49 5.29
C VAL A 30 11.41 -3.66 6.46
N THR A 31 12.41 -2.84 6.19
CA THR A 31 12.78 -1.74 7.09
C THR A 31 11.82 -0.57 6.88
N ALA A 32 11.14 -0.14 7.93
CA ALA A 32 10.32 1.07 7.95
C ALA A 32 11.01 2.18 8.73
N THR A 33 11.04 3.38 8.15
CA THR A 33 11.28 4.64 8.87
C THR A 33 10.05 5.52 8.74
N ALA A 34 10.07 6.68 9.39
CA ALA A 34 9.06 7.71 9.22
C ALA A 34 9.73 9.05 8.93
N TYR A 35 9.05 9.87 8.14
CA TYR A 35 9.43 11.24 7.82
C TYR A 35 8.22 12.18 7.93
N ASN A 36 8.49 13.47 8.03
CA ASN A 36 7.48 14.52 8.01
C ASN A 36 7.84 15.57 6.96
N ALA A 37 6.88 16.41 6.59
CA ALA A 37 7.06 17.46 5.58
C ALA A 37 7.11 18.86 6.21
N VAL A 38 7.88 19.05 7.28
CA VAL A 38 8.04 20.38 7.87
C VAL A 38 8.89 21.25 6.95
N GLU A 39 8.49 22.51 6.74
CA GLU A 39 9.11 23.42 5.76
C GLU A 39 10.63 23.58 5.90
N TYR A 40 11.19 23.48 7.12
CA TYR A 40 12.65 23.57 7.31
C TYR A 40 13.41 22.35 6.72
N GLN A 41 12.71 21.24 6.47
CA GLN A 41 13.25 20.00 5.91
C GLN A 41 13.03 19.86 4.39
N THR A 42 12.25 20.75 3.77
CA THR A 42 11.94 20.70 2.33
C THR A 42 12.52 21.91 1.60
N LYS A 43 12.83 21.77 0.29
CA LYS A 43 13.31 22.92 -0.50
C LYS A 43 12.24 24.02 -0.48
N LYS A 44 12.64 25.24 -0.09
CA LYS A 44 11.78 26.43 -0.05
C LYS A 44 10.90 26.51 -1.31
N GLY A 45 9.59 26.36 -1.13
CA GLY A 45 8.59 26.58 -2.17
C GLY A 45 7.64 25.41 -2.45
N ASN A 46 8.00 24.15 -2.17
CA ASN A 46 7.15 22.99 -2.47
C ASN A 46 7.19 21.89 -1.36
N PRO A 47 6.75 22.18 -0.12
CA PRO A 47 6.62 21.14 0.90
C PRO A 47 5.63 20.07 0.42
N GLY A 48 5.98 18.79 0.60
CA GLY A 48 5.10 17.67 0.24
C GLY A 48 5.12 17.22 -1.22
N LEU A 49 5.94 17.82 -2.10
CA LEU A 49 6.09 17.35 -3.49
C LEU A 49 6.92 16.05 -3.55
N ALA A 50 6.30 14.94 -3.95
CA ALA A 50 6.93 13.63 -4.10
C ALA A 50 7.70 13.49 -5.44
N ALA A 51 8.53 12.44 -5.57
CA ALA A 51 9.36 12.23 -6.76
C ALA A 51 8.55 11.90 -8.03
N TRP A 52 7.31 11.43 -7.89
CA TRP A 52 6.37 11.24 -9.00
C TRP A 52 5.53 12.49 -9.32
N GLY A 53 5.68 13.56 -8.55
CA GLY A 53 4.94 14.80 -8.73
C GLY A 53 3.63 14.90 -7.96
N ASP A 54 3.29 13.89 -7.14
CA ASP A 54 2.18 14.00 -6.20
C ASP A 54 2.44 15.11 -5.17
N GLN A 55 1.38 15.84 -4.83
CA GLN A 55 1.37 16.78 -3.74
C GLN A 55 0.76 16.07 -2.53
N LEU A 56 1.56 15.78 -1.52
CA LEU A 56 1.09 15.18 -0.27
C LEU A 56 0.39 16.23 0.59
N GLU A 57 -0.76 15.85 1.15
CA GLU A 57 -1.51 16.65 2.11
C GLU A 57 -1.27 16.13 3.54
N PRO A 58 -1.13 17.01 4.55
CA PRO A 58 -0.99 16.57 5.94
C PRO A 58 -2.10 15.62 6.39
N GLY A 59 -1.72 14.47 6.93
CA GLY A 59 -2.65 13.42 7.38
C GLY A 59 -2.94 12.35 6.33
N GLU A 60 -2.42 12.50 5.10
CA GLU A 60 -2.50 11.44 4.09
C GLU A 60 -1.71 10.20 4.53
N LYS A 61 -2.32 9.02 4.39
CA LYS A 61 -1.65 7.73 4.63
C LYS A 61 -0.81 7.38 3.41
N ALA A 62 0.33 8.03 3.30
CA ALA A 62 1.24 7.86 2.17
C ALA A 62 2.56 7.19 2.60
N ILE A 63 3.18 6.46 1.67
CA ILE A 63 4.54 5.96 1.84
C ILE A 63 5.43 6.23 0.63
N ALA A 64 6.73 6.31 0.89
CA ALA A 64 7.77 6.12 -0.10
C ALA A 64 8.26 4.66 -0.09
N VAL A 65 8.50 4.08 -1.27
CA VAL A 65 9.01 2.70 -1.41
C VAL A 65 10.35 2.63 -2.13
N SER A 66 11.15 1.64 -1.76
CA SER A 66 12.37 1.28 -2.50
C SER A 66 12.06 0.65 -3.86
N ARG A 67 12.99 0.76 -4.80
CA ARG A 67 12.74 0.38 -6.21
C ARG A 67 12.63 -1.13 -6.43
N ASP A 68 13.24 -1.94 -5.57
CA ASP A 68 13.05 -3.39 -5.59
C ASP A 68 11.61 -3.77 -5.23
N LEU A 69 10.95 -3.01 -4.35
CA LEU A 69 9.52 -3.22 -4.03
C LEU A 69 8.61 -2.83 -5.20
N ILE A 70 8.95 -1.76 -5.92
CA ILE A 70 8.27 -1.38 -7.16
C ILE A 70 8.36 -2.51 -8.20
N ASN A 71 9.55 -3.10 -8.37
CA ASN A 71 9.74 -4.27 -9.26
C ASN A 71 8.95 -5.51 -8.82
N LEU A 72 8.55 -5.59 -7.55
CA LEU A 72 7.66 -6.63 -7.02
C LEU A 72 6.17 -6.31 -7.20
N GLY A 73 5.83 -5.14 -7.75
CA GLY A 73 4.47 -4.71 -8.04
C GLY A 73 3.86 -3.78 -7.00
N LEU A 74 4.62 -3.30 -6.00
CA LEU A 74 4.19 -2.26 -5.07
C LEU A 74 4.59 -0.88 -5.64
N ASP A 75 3.84 -0.44 -6.64
CA ASP A 75 4.16 0.74 -7.47
C ASP A 75 3.26 1.95 -7.12
N HIS A 76 3.38 3.03 -7.88
CA HIS A 76 2.62 4.26 -7.69
C HIS A 76 1.11 4.04 -7.60
N ASN A 77 0.49 4.60 -6.55
CA ASN A 77 -0.92 4.49 -6.18
C ASN A 77 -1.38 3.11 -5.72
N GLU A 78 -0.47 2.16 -5.53
CA GLU A 78 -0.83 0.86 -4.97
C GLU A 78 -1.09 0.95 -3.46
N GLU A 79 -2.00 0.10 -3.01
CA GLU A 79 -2.40 -0.02 -1.62
C GLU A 79 -1.48 -0.96 -0.84
N VAL A 80 -1.18 -0.60 0.40
CA VAL A 80 -0.40 -1.42 1.31
C VAL A 80 -0.90 -1.33 2.75
N GLU A 81 -0.97 -2.48 3.39
CA GLU A 81 -1.20 -2.63 4.81
C GLU A 81 0.17 -2.74 5.51
N ILE A 82 0.34 -2.03 6.63
CA ILE A 82 1.59 -2.02 7.41
C ILE A 82 1.29 -2.58 8.79
N ASP A 83 1.96 -3.66 9.17
CA ASP A 83 1.76 -4.27 10.49
C ASP A 83 2.12 -3.27 11.61
N GLY A 84 1.21 -3.15 12.59
CA GLY A 84 1.30 -2.17 13.66
C GLY A 84 0.81 -0.76 13.32
N LEU A 85 0.26 -0.51 12.12
CA LEU A 85 -0.40 0.75 11.76
C LEU A 85 -1.79 0.50 11.20
N GLU A 86 -2.77 1.28 11.65
CA GLU A 86 -4.15 1.12 11.21
C GLU A 86 -4.39 1.71 9.81
N GLY A 87 -5.20 0.99 9.03
CA GLY A 87 -5.71 1.42 7.73
C GLY A 87 -4.76 1.18 6.55
N THR A 88 -5.22 1.60 5.39
CA THR A 88 -4.52 1.42 4.12
C THR A 88 -3.65 2.63 3.80
N TYR A 89 -2.40 2.37 3.41
CA TYR A 89 -1.47 3.38 2.92
C TYR A 89 -1.36 3.29 1.41
N ILE A 90 -1.07 4.42 0.77
CA ILE A 90 -0.89 4.55 -0.67
C ILE A 90 0.58 4.84 -0.98
N VAL A 91 1.13 4.14 -1.96
CA VAL A 91 2.48 4.44 -2.46
C VAL A 91 2.42 5.73 -3.27
N LYS A 92 3.05 6.79 -2.76
CA LYS A 92 3.05 8.12 -3.38
C LYS A 92 4.44 8.64 -3.73
N ASP A 93 5.48 7.92 -3.32
CA ASP A 93 6.85 8.32 -3.61
C ASP A 93 7.79 7.12 -3.80
N LYS A 94 8.95 7.38 -4.40
CA LYS A 94 10.02 6.39 -4.57
C LYS A 94 11.34 6.86 -3.97
N MET A 95 11.97 5.95 -3.24
CA MET A 95 13.24 6.19 -2.58
C MET A 95 14.41 6.08 -3.55
N ASN A 96 15.58 6.63 -3.19
CA ASN A 96 16.84 6.47 -3.94
C ASN A 96 17.23 4.98 -4.16
N ARG A 97 17.88 4.66 -5.30
CA ARG A 97 18.26 3.30 -5.75
C ARG A 97 19.12 2.52 -4.73
N ARG A 98 19.82 3.20 -3.82
CA ARG A 98 20.64 2.55 -2.78
C ARG A 98 19.83 1.80 -1.72
N TRP A 99 18.53 2.08 -1.63
CA TRP A 99 17.65 1.47 -0.63
C TRP A 99 16.99 0.23 -1.20
N GLU A 100 16.98 -0.84 -0.40
CA GLU A 100 16.39 -2.13 -0.73
C GLU A 100 15.50 -2.58 0.43
N LYS A 101 14.37 -3.24 0.14
CA LYS A 101 13.40 -3.75 1.13
C LYS A 101 13.07 -2.72 2.20
N LYS A 102 12.82 -1.49 1.76
CA LYS A 102 12.64 -0.32 2.61
C LYS A 102 11.40 0.47 2.22
N ILE A 103 10.69 0.94 3.24
CA ILE A 103 9.65 1.97 3.13
C ILE A 103 9.98 3.18 4.02
N ASP A 104 9.37 4.32 3.73
CA ASP A 104 9.37 5.51 4.58
C ASP A 104 7.93 6.03 4.71
N ILE A 105 7.45 6.14 5.95
CA ILE A 105 6.05 6.45 6.24
C ILE A 105 5.88 7.96 6.43
N TYR A 106 4.93 8.54 5.70
CA TYR A 106 4.61 9.95 5.84
C TYR A 106 3.77 10.19 7.10
N MET A 107 4.28 11.00 8.02
CA MET A 107 3.60 11.36 9.27
C MET A 107 3.01 12.78 9.24
N GLY A 108 2.81 13.35 8.05
CA GLY A 108 2.25 14.69 7.94
C GLY A 108 3.19 15.77 8.49
N LEU A 109 2.67 16.56 9.43
CA LEU A 109 3.37 17.60 10.17
C LEU A 109 3.77 17.15 11.58
N ASP A 110 3.50 15.90 11.95
CA ASP A 110 3.75 15.38 13.29
C ASP A 110 5.21 14.94 13.44
N GLU A 111 6.05 15.85 13.95
CA GLU A 111 7.47 15.57 14.19
C GLU A 111 7.70 14.51 15.28
N GLU A 112 6.84 14.47 16.30
CA GLU A 112 7.00 13.54 17.41
C GLU A 112 6.60 12.13 16.99
N ALA A 113 5.52 11.95 16.23
CA ALA A 113 5.15 10.65 15.67
C ALA A 113 6.27 10.04 14.82
N ALA A 114 6.97 10.86 14.01
CA ALA A 114 8.11 10.40 13.23
C ALA A 114 9.29 9.94 14.10
N LYS A 115 9.58 10.67 15.19
CA LYS A 115 10.65 10.33 16.14
C LYS A 115 10.31 9.08 16.95
N GLU A 116 9.10 9.00 17.48
CA GLU A 116 8.61 7.84 18.25
C GLU A 116 8.57 6.57 17.41
N TRP A 117 8.21 6.70 16.13
CA TRP A 117 8.25 5.57 15.20
C TRP A 117 9.67 5.02 15.02
N GLY A 118 10.64 5.91 14.82
CA GLY A 118 12.05 5.56 14.64
C GLY A 118 12.31 4.68 13.41
N LYS A 119 13.33 3.81 13.50
CA LYS A 119 13.62 2.79 12.48
C LYS A 119 13.31 1.42 13.07
N LYS A 120 12.45 0.66 12.39
CA LYS A 120 12.15 -0.72 12.79
C LYS A 120 11.79 -1.60 11.61
N THR A 121 11.78 -2.89 11.86
CA THR A 121 11.39 -3.89 10.88
C THR A 121 9.91 -4.20 11.05
N VAL A 122 9.15 -4.17 9.96
CA VAL A 122 7.71 -4.46 9.94
C VAL A 122 7.36 -5.40 8.80
N ALA A 123 6.24 -6.10 8.92
CA ALA A 123 5.63 -6.78 7.79
C ALA A 123 4.74 -5.79 7.02
N ILE A 124 4.80 -5.85 5.69
CA ILE A 124 3.85 -5.16 4.81
C ILE A 124 3.13 -6.17 3.94
N THR A 125 1.87 -5.89 3.64
CA THR A 125 1.02 -6.75 2.83
C THR A 125 0.40 -5.93 1.70
N PHE A 126 0.53 -6.39 0.46
CA PHE A 126 0.02 -5.68 -0.72
C PHE A 126 -0.37 -6.66 -1.84
N ASN A 127 -1.12 -6.18 -2.82
CA ASN A 127 -1.46 -6.97 -4.01
C ASN A 127 -0.33 -6.88 -5.02
N LYS A 128 0.31 -8.01 -5.32
CA LYS A 128 1.37 -8.06 -6.33
C LYS A 128 0.81 -7.90 -7.73
N ILE A 129 1.25 -6.85 -8.42
CA ILE A 129 0.94 -6.63 -9.83
C ILE A 129 2.11 -7.10 -10.69
N ASN A 130 1.86 -8.10 -11.54
CA ASN A 130 2.90 -8.72 -12.38
C ASN A 130 3.33 -7.84 -13.57
N ARG A 131 2.72 -6.66 -13.75
CA ARG A 131 3.04 -5.66 -14.79
C ARG A 131 2.86 -4.24 -14.23
N PRO A 132 3.79 -3.75 -13.38
CA PRO A 132 3.78 -2.35 -12.98
C PRO A 132 3.82 -1.49 -14.24
N ASN A 133 2.73 -0.78 -14.51
CA ASN A 133 2.59 0.06 -15.68
C ASN A 133 3.05 1.47 -15.31
N ASP A 134 4.25 1.59 -14.76
CA ASP A 134 4.78 2.88 -14.31
C ASP A 134 5.58 3.54 -15.43
N GLN A 135 4.95 4.56 -16.01
CA GLN A 135 5.58 5.55 -16.91
C GLN A 135 6.81 6.25 -16.29
N PHE A 136 7.04 6.09 -14.99
CA PHE A 136 8.12 6.67 -14.19
C PHE A 136 9.18 5.66 -13.69
N SER A 137 9.00 4.34 -13.92
CA SER A 137 9.96 3.29 -13.54
C SER A 137 10.81 2.81 -14.71
N SER A 138 10.33 3.00 -15.94
CA SER A 138 11.13 2.84 -17.15
C SER A 138 12.03 4.06 -17.39
N LYS A 139 13.14 4.19 -16.66
CA LYS A 139 14.30 5.04 -17.01
C LYS A 139 15.54 4.76 -16.16
#